data_AF-A0A1B2M0S6-F1
#
_entry.id   AF-A0A1B2M0S6-F1
#
_cell.length_a   1.000
_cell.length_b   1.000
_cell.length_c   1.000
_cell.angle_alpha   90.00
_cell.angle_beta   90.00
_cell.angle_gamma   90.00
#
_symmetry.space_group_name_H-M   'P 1'
#
loop_
_entity.id
_entity.type
_entity.pdbx_description
1 polymer ?
#
loop_
_entity_poly.entity_id
_entity_poly.type
_entity_poly.pdbx_seq_one_letter_code
_entity_poly.pdbx_strand_id
1 'polypeptide(L)'
;MELQTLEDKYNSFLNSKAYQQSGINPQYFKRNADLSRLAIIADHMVCNILFFKNYFQLAQPDHTQMASNYVILVNDIEVTLNINKAPDFRDKDEYLKWLHSQINIHG
;
A
#
# COMPACT_ATOMS: atom_id res chain seq x y z
N MET A 1 -9.02 8.48 -10.38
CA MET A 1 -8.96 7.06 -10.80
C MET A 1 -10.16 6.34 -10.22
N GLU A 2 -10.83 5.49 -11.00
CA GLU A 2 -12.02 4.75 -10.56
C GLU A 2 -11.69 3.72 -9.47
N LEU A 3 -12.62 3.52 -8.52
CA LEU A 3 -12.47 2.55 -7.43
C LEU A 3 -12.28 1.11 -7.94
N GLN A 4 -12.98 0.74 -9.02
CA GLN A 4 -12.84 -0.59 -9.63
C GLN A 4 -11.41 -0.87 -10.09
N THR A 5 -10.74 0.13 -10.68
CA THR A 5 -9.34 -0.02 -11.13
C THR A 5 -8.39 -0.22 -9.94
N LEU A 6 -8.65 0.44 -8.82
CA LEU A 6 -7.88 0.24 -7.59
C LEU A 6 -8.11 -1.16 -7.02
N GLU A 7 -9.34 -1.63 -7.04
CA GLU A 7 -9.69 -2.98 -6.62
C GLU A 7 -9.02 -4.06 -7.48
N ASP A 8 -9.00 -3.90 -8.79
CA ASP A 8 -8.35 -4.84 -9.71
C ASP A 8 -6.84 -4.91 -9.46
N LYS A 9 -6.19 -3.76 -9.24
CA LYS A 9 -4.77 -3.68 -8.85
C LYS A 9 -4.53 -4.37 -7.52
N TYR A 10 -5.37 -4.12 -6.51
CA TYR A 10 -5.25 -4.71 -5.18
C TYR A 10 -5.39 -6.24 -5.22
N ASN A 11 -6.44 -6.75 -5.89
CA ASN A 11 -6.65 -8.18 -6.04
C ASN A 11 -5.49 -8.83 -6.83
N SER A 12 -4.97 -8.16 -7.85
CA SER A 12 -3.80 -8.63 -8.60
C SER A 12 -2.56 -8.71 -7.71
N PHE A 13 -2.35 -7.72 -6.84
CA PHE A 13 -1.23 -7.70 -5.91
C PHE A 13 -1.29 -8.86 -4.91
N LEU A 14 -2.45 -9.13 -4.31
CA LEU A 14 -2.62 -10.26 -3.38
C LEU A 14 -2.29 -11.62 -4.01
N ASN A 15 -2.47 -11.74 -5.33
CA ASN A 15 -2.14 -12.95 -6.09
C ASN A 15 -0.72 -12.94 -6.69
N SER A 16 0.04 -11.85 -6.49
CA SER A 16 1.35 -11.68 -7.09
C SER A 16 2.46 -12.40 -6.31
N LYS A 17 3.55 -12.75 -7.01
CA LYS A 17 4.77 -13.25 -6.37
C LYS A 17 5.37 -12.24 -5.38
N ALA A 18 5.23 -10.93 -5.67
CA ALA A 18 5.73 -9.87 -4.79
C ALA A 18 5.06 -9.92 -3.41
N TYR A 19 3.75 -10.14 -3.36
CA TYR A 19 3.03 -10.34 -2.10
C TYR A 19 3.42 -11.66 -1.42
N GLN A 20 3.48 -12.77 -2.17
CA GLN A 20 3.84 -14.08 -1.62
C GLN A 20 5.28 -14.14 -1.05
N GLN A 21 6.22 -13.41 -1.65
CA GLN A 21 7.63 -13.37 -1.25
C GLN A 21 7.96 -12.28 -0.22
N SER A 22 7.00 -11.41 0.11
CA SER A 22 7.18 -10.34 1.10
C SER A 22 7.46 -10.82 2.52
N GLY A 23 7.35 -12.13 2.79
CA GLY A 23 7.49 -12.70 4.13
C GLY A 23 6.30 -12.45 5.05
N ILE A 24 5.26 -11.77 4.54
CA ILE A 24 4.01 -11.48 5.23
C ILE A 24 3.22 -12.77 5.38
N ASN A 25 3.44 -13.49 6.47
CA ASN A 25 2.78 -14.76 6.74
C ASN A 25 1.49 -14.53 7.56
N PRO A 26 0.29 -14.77 7.00
CA PRO A 26 -0.96 -14.54 7.70
C PRO A 26 -1.11 -15.34 9.01
N GLN A 27 -0.34 -16.42 9.20
CA GLN A 27 -0.41 -17.29 10.37
C GLN A 27 0.49 -16.85 11.55
N TYR A 28 1.50 -16.00 11.34
CA TYR A 28 2.37 -15.52 12.43
C TYR A 28 1.68 -14.53 13.37
N PHE A 29 0.57 -13.93 12.94
CA PHE A 29 -0.21 -12.94 13.69
C PHE A 29 -1.00 -13.52 14.87
N LYS A 30 -1.27 -14.84 14.88
CA LYS A 30 -2.11 -15.46 15.91
C LYS A 30 -1.35 -15.88 17.18
N ARG A 31 -0.02 -15.92 17.16
CA ARG A 31 0.74 -16.62 18.21
C ARG A 31 1.46 -15.75 19.24
N ASN A 32 1.65 -14.44 19.01
CA ASN A 32 2.34 -13.57 19.97
C ASN A 32 1.74 -12.16 19.95
N ALA A 33 0.72 -11.92 20.78
CA ALA A 33 0.06 -10.61 20.90
C ALA A 33 1.01 -9.47 21.34
N ASP A 34 2.14 -9.82 21.97
CA ASP A 34 3.16 -8.87 22.47
C ASP A 34 4.36 -8.65 21.53
N LEU A 35 4.52 -9.44 20.45
CA LEU A 35 5.35 -9.08 19.29
C LEU A 35 4.46 -8.26 18.33
N SER A 36 3.78 -7.27 18.86
CA SER A 36 4.23 -5.88 19.07
C SER A 36 3.75 -5.06 17.88
N ARG A 37 2.86 -4.11 18.13
CA ARG A 37 2.30 -3.13 17.19
C ARG A 37 3.25 -2.67 16.07
N LEU A 38 4.56 -2.61 16.33
CA LEU A 38 5.61 -2.32 15.36
C LEU A 38 5.73 -3.34 14.20
N ALA A 39 5.56 -4.64 14.46
CA ALA A 39 5.57 -5.66 13.42
C ALA A 39 4.37 -5.50 12.47
N ILE A 40 3.19 -5.23 13.04
CA ILE A 40 1.97 -4.93 12.29
C ILE A 40 2.19 -3.67 11.43
N ILE A 41 2.71 -2.58 12.01
CA ILE A 41 3.03 -1.35 11.29
C ILE A 41 4.04 -1.60 10.15
N ALA A 42 5.11 -2.35 10.41
CA ALA A 42 6.13 -2.67 9.42
C ALA A 42 5.54 -3.47 8.25
N ASP A 43 4.70 -4.46 8.52
CA ASP A 43 4.05 -5.27 7.49
C ASP A 43 3.09 -4.43 6.62
N HIS A 44 2.33 -3.52 7.23
CA HIS A 44 1.50 -2.58 6.46
C HIS A 44 2.34 -1.68 5.57
N MET A 45 3.45 -1.14 6.09
CA MET A 45 4.37 -0.32 5.30
C MET A 45 4.94 -1.11 4.11
N VAL A 46 5.38 -2.35 4.35
CA VAL A 46 5.91 -3.22 3.29
C VAL A 46 4.85 -3.51 2.23
N CYS A 47 3.62 -3.86 2.63
CA CYS A 47 2.50 -4.04 1.70
C CYS A 47 2.26 -2.80 0.84
N ASN A 48 2.16 -1.63 1.48
CA ASN A 48 1.94 -0.36 0.78
C ASN A 48 3.05 -0.08 -0.24
N ILE A 49 4.31 -0.15 0.19
CA ILE A 49 5.47 0.12 -0.69
C ILE A 49 5.49 -0.86 -1.87
N LEU A 50 5.35 -2.16 -1.61
CA LEU A 50 5.35 -3.17 -2.67
C LEU A 50 4.17 -2.98 -3.62
N PHE A 51 2.99 -2.67 -3.10
CA PHE A 51 1.81 -2.41 -3.90
C PHE A 51 2.01 -1.21 -4.83
N PHE A 52 2.45 -0.08 -4.28
CA PHE A 52 2.66 1.13 -5.07
C PHE A 52 3.76 0.95 -6.13
N LYS A 53 4.89 0.34 -5.75
CA LYS A 53 6.01 0.06 -6.64
C LYS A 53 5.63 -0.81 -7.85
N ASN A 54 4.72 -1.77 -7.67
CA ASN A 54 4.38 -2.73 -8.74
C ASN A 54 3.18 -2.29 -9.58
N TYR A 55 2.27 -1.48 -9.03
CA TYR A 55 0.99 -1.18 -9.68
C TYR A 55 0.78 0.29 -10.03
N PHE A 56 1.71 1.17 -9.65
CA PHE A 56 1.69 2.59 -9.99
C PHE A 56 3.03 3.02 -10.59
N GLN A 57 2.98 4.02 -11.46
CA GLN A 57 4.18 4.71 -11.89
C GLN A 57 4.65 5.60 -10.74
N LEU A 58 5.95 5.57 -10.45
CA LEU A 58 6.54 6.44 -9.43
C LEU A 58 6.84 7.81 -10.04
N ALA A 59 6.54 8.89 -9.31
CA ALA A 59 6.92 10.24 -9.75
C ALA A 59 8.42 10.50 -9.57
N GLN A 60 9.05 9.76 -8.66
CA GLN A 60 10.47 9.85 -8.35
C GLN A 60 11.10 8.46 -8.27
N PRO A 61 12.42 8.33 -8.50
CA PRO A 61 13.11 7.05 -8.33
C PRO A 61 12.88 6.45 -6.94
N ASP A 62 12.76 5.13 -6.87
CA ASP A 62 12.41 4.42 -5.62
C ASP A 62 13.38 4.73 -4.46
N HIS A 63 14.65 4.99 -4.76
CA HIS A 63 15.68 5.31 -3.76
C HIS A 63 15.62 6.73 -3.20
N THR A 64 14.80 7.62 -3.78
CA THR A 64 14.58 8.99 -3.29
C THR A 64 13.26 9.15 -2.57
N GLN A 65 12.40 8.14 -2.61
CA GLN A 65 11.11 8.10 -1.93
C GLN A 65 11.31 8.07 -0.42
N MET A 66 10.57 8.87 0.33
CA MET A 66 10.48 8.70 1.78
C MET A 66 9.53 7.54 2.07
N ALA A 67 9.96 6.58 2.89
CA ALA A 67 9.11 5.44 3.27
C ALA A 67 7.75 5.85 3.89
N SER A 68 7.67 7.05 4.47
CA SER A 68 6.45 7.62 5.03
C SER A 68 5.58 8.41 4.04
N ASN A 69 6.16 8.94 2.95
CA ASN A 69 5.46 9.75 1.96
C ASN A 69 5.86 9.27 0.57
N TYR A 70 5.04 8.39 0.00
CA TYR A 70 5.30 7.75 -1.27
C TYR A 70 4.60 8.52 -2.39
N VAL A 71 5.34 8.95 -3.40
CA VAL A 71 4.88 9.80 -4.50
C VAL A 71 4.66 8.95 -5.75
N ILE A 72 3.41 8.86 -6.16
CA ILE A 72 2.97 8.12 -7.36
C ILE A 72 2.43 9.09 -8.42
N LEU A 73 2.43 8.66 -9.68
CA LEU A 73 1.77 9.34 -10.77
C LEU A 73 0.42 8.69 -11.05
N VAL A 74 -0.63 9.51 -11.08
CA VAL A 74 -1.96 9.10 -11.51
C VAL A 74 -2.42 10.09 -12.58
N ASN A 75 -2.63 9.61 -13.82
CA ASN A 75 -2.96 10.46 -14.96
C ASN A 75 -2.00 11.65 -15.14
N ASP A 76 -0.69 11.38 -15.02
CA ASP A 76 0.40 12.37 -15.08
C ASP A 76 0.41 13.43 -13.96
N ILE A 77 -0.44 13.28 -12.94
CA ILE A 77 -0.47 14.14 -11.75
C ILE A 77 0.26 13.45 -10.59
N GLU A 78 1.14 14.18 -9.92
CA GLU A 78 1.82 13.69 -8.71
C GLU A 78 0.85 13.64 -7.53
N VAL A 79 0.77 12.46 -6.90
CA VAL A 79 -0.01 12.23 -5.68
C VAL A 79 0.94 11.75 -4.60
N THR A 80 1.03 12.52 -3.50
CA THR A 80 1.82 12.14 -2.32
C THR A 80 0.94 11.39 -1.32
N LEU A 81 1.29 10.13 -1.06
CA LEU A 81 0.57 9.26 -0.13
C LEU A 81 1.33 9.12 1.18
N ASN A 82 0.72 9.57 2.28
CA ASN A 82 1.28 9.38 3.61
C ASN A 82 0.97 7.98 4.15
N ILE A 83 1.93 7.06 4.02
CA ILE A 83 1.76 5.65 4.40
C ILE A 83 1.54 5.49 5.92
N ASN A 84 2.04 6.41 6.75
CA ASN A 84 1.79 6.37 8.20
C ASN A 84 0.33 6.66 8.57
N LYS A 85 -0.44 7.24 7.65
CA LYS A 85 -1.88 7.50 7.82
C LYS A 85 -2.76 6.50 7.08
N ALA A 86 -2.16 5.52 6.39
CA ALA A 86 -2.91 4.49 5.69
C ALA A 86 -3.62 3.58 6.71
N PRO A 87 -4.89 3.19 6.46
CA PRO A 87 -5.54 2.10 7.18
C PRO A 87 -4.79 0.78 7.03
N ASP A 88 -5.22 -0.25 7.76
CA ASP A 88 -4.73 -1.61 7.59
C ASP A 88 -4.89 -2.03 6.12
N PHE A 89 -3.78 -2.36 5.46
CA PHE A 89 -3.78 -2.80 4.06
C PHE A 89 -4.67 -4.03 3.80
N ARG A 90 -4.93 -4.86 4.83
CA ARG A 90 -5.81 -6.04 4.76
C ARG A 90 -7.28 -5.72 4.93
N ASP A 91 -7.62 -4.59 5.54
CA ASP A 91 -8.99 -4.07 5.46
C ASP A 91 -9.17 -3.46 4.07
N LYS A 92 -9.46 -4.33 3.10
CA LYS A 92 -9.60 -3.96 1.69
C LYS A 92 -10.54 -2.77 1.51
N ASP A 93 -11.68 -2.77 2.19
CA ASP A 93 -12.71 -1.76 1.99
C ASP A 93 -12.27 -0.41 2.56
N GLU A 94 -11.72 -0.38 3.77
CA GLU A 94 -11.21 0.85 4.38
C GLU A 94 -10.00 1.39 3.62
N TYR A 95 -9.06 0.51 3.26
CA TYR A 95 -7.84 0.86 2.54
C TYR A 95 -8.14 1.41 1.13
N LEU A 96 -9.00 0.76 0.35
CA LEU A 96 -9.34 1.22 -0.99
C LEU A 96 -10.12 2.53 -0.96
N LYS A 97 -11.02 2.73 0.01
CA LYS A 97 -11.71 4.01 0.22
C LYS A 97 -10.71 5.11 0.55
N TRP A 98 -9.76 4.86 1.45
CA TRP A 98 -8.70 5.81 1.78
C TRP A 98 -7.87 6.15 0.54
N LEU A 99 -7.33 5.15 -0.18
CA LEU A 99 -6.48 5.37 -1.34
C LEU A 99 -7.22 6.13 -2.45
N HIS A 100 -8.46 5.75 -2.72
CA HIS A 100 -9.33 6.45 -3.66
C HIS A 100 -9.55 7.92 -3.26
N SER A 101 -9.73 8.19 -1.95
CA SER A 101 -9.83 9.57 -1.47
C SER A 101 -8.52 10.35 -1.72
N GLN A 102 -7.35 9.78 -1.41
CA GLN A 102 -6.08 10.48 -1.56
C GLN A 102 -5.76 10.80 -3.03
N ILE A 103 -6.06 9.86 -3.93
CA ILE A 103 -5.83 10.03 -5.36
C ILE A 103 -6.75 11.11 -5.96
N ASN A 104 -8.01 11.17 -5.53
CA ASN A 104 -8.99 12.09 -6.11
C ASN A 104 -9.08 13.43 -5.37
N ILE A 105 -8.32 13.66 -4.28
CA ILE A 105 -8.16 14.99 -3.68
C ILE A 105 -7.38 15.94 -4.60
N HIS A 106 -6.55 15.39 -5.49
CA HIS A 106 -5.68 16.13 -6.41
C HIS A 106 -6.16 16.12 -7.87
N GLY A 107 -7.35 15.57 -8.14
CA GLY A 107 -7.95 15.47 -9.48
C GLY A 107 -9.15 16.38 -9.69
#